data_AF-A0A315UUP8-F1
#
_entry.id   AF-A0A315UUP8-F1
#
_cell.length_a   1.000
_cell.length_b   1.000
_cell.length_c   1.000
_cell.angle_alpha   90.00
_cell.angle_beta   90.00
_cell.angle_gamma   90.00
#
_symmetry.space_group_name_H-M   'P 1'
#
loop_
_entity.id
_entity.type
_entity.pdbx_description
1 polymer ?
#
loop_
_entity_poly.entity_id
_entity_poly.type
_entity_poly.pdbx_seq_one_letter_code
_entity_poly.pdbx_strand_id
1 'polypeptide(L)'
;MILLFLLFGLSLAAVVPSDRQEMKLQRGGCPPFWFSFNGRCYKYVSTLMTWADAEQHCVTQGANLVSIHSQAEENFVKLLIRNFDHAEGVNWIGLSDIHKDGRYFWSDGSRFNFKLWNAKEPNNSGGPEPCVHTNFGPSKGWNDSVCTGKYSSVCKARPEEGWIWSDGSKYKFSLWNSGQPDNDDGNEHCVHTNHESNFYWNDSLCSNKYAFVCAARTNSNMLLLVFLFGLALAAEPPSGGQEVKLLHGDCPMFWYSFEGRSYKYVASLMTWGEAEVHCLSEGGNLVSIRSLDEHNFVNNLIKNFDPTQSGTWIGLTDVHKEGAWMWSDGSKYKFPLWAPGEPNNAEGKEHCGHTNHGLDYYWNDGLCSDKRAFVCASRI
;
A
#
# COMPACT_ATOMS: atom_id res chain seq x y z
N MET A 1 33.94 70.23 3.97
CA MET A 1 32.49 70.02 3.80
C MET A 1 32.31 68.94 2.75
N ILE A 2 31.87 67.74 3.15
CA ILE A 2 31.16 66.68 2.41
C ILE A 2 31.25 65.44 3.32
N LEU A 3 30.17 65.21 4.07
CA LEU A 3 29.92 64.00 4.83
C LEU A 3 29.37 62.96 3.85
N LEU A 4 30.03 61.81 3.68
CA LEU A 4 29.43 60.65 3.01
C LEU A 4 28.58 59.88 4.01
N PHE A 5 27.26 60.00 3.91
CA PHE A 5 26.32 59.08 4.55
C PHE A 5 26.15 57.84 3.67
N LEU A 6 26.67 56.69 4.13
CA LEU A 6 26.32 55.39 3.58
C LEU A 6 24.95 54.97 4.16
N LEU A 7 23.90 55.09 3.35
CA LEU A 7 22.59 54.51 3.64
C LEU A 7 22.64 53.01 3.33
N PHE A 8 22.79 52.18 4.37
CA PHE A 8 22.47 50.76 4.27
C PHE A 8 20.95 50.60 4.22
N GLY A 9 20.42 50.31 3.04
CA GLY A 9 19.04 49.87 2.87
C GLY A 9 18.87 48.47 3.47
N LEU A 10 18.26 48.39 4.64
CA LEU A 10 17.75 47.14 5.19
C LEU A 10 16.58 46.66 4.31
N SER A 11 16.89 45.74 3.40
CA SER A 11 15.88 44.92 2.72
C SER A 11 15.22 44.03 3.78
N LEU A 12 14.02 44.42 4.22
CA LEU A 12 13.10 43.50 4.87
C LEU A 12 12.63 42.51 3.80
N ALA A 13 13.31 41.37 3.72
CA ALA A 13 12.75 40.20 3.08
C ALA A 13 11.50 39.79 3.89
N ALA A 14 10.33 40.15 3.39
CA ALA A 14 9.08 39.59 3.88
C ALA A 14 9.10 38.09 3.61
N VAL A 15 9.36 37.30 4.66
CA VAL A 15 9.15 35.86 4.62
C VAL A 15 7.65 35.65 4.48
N VAL A 16 7.20 35.36 3.26
CA VAL A 16 5.83 34.90 3.02
C VAL A 16 5.69 33.56 3.73
N PRO A 17 4.75 33.39 4.67
CA PRO A 17 4.50 32.09 5.27
C PRO A 17 4.05 31.15 4.14
N SER A 18 4.82 30.09 3.90
CA SER A 18 4.35 28.96 3.09
C SER A 18 3.26 28.28 3.89
N ASP A 19 2.03 28.75 3.75
CA ASP A 19 0.84 28.04 4.23
C ASP A 19 0.56 26.90 3.25
N ARG A 20 1.51 25.96 3.19
CA ARG A 20 1.29 24.66 2.60
C ARG A 20 0.43 23.94 3.63
N GLN A 21 -0.90 24.03 3.47
CA GLN A 21 -1.85 23.25 4.23
C GLN A 21 -1.33 21.81 4.26
N GLU A 22 -0.75 21.39 5.39
CA GLU A 22 -0.38 20.00 5.60
C GLU A 22 -1.67 19.23 5.46
N MET A 23 -1.76 18.40 4.41
CA MET A 23 -2.84 17.45 4.28
C MET A 23 -2.79 16.56 5.52
N LYS A 24 -3.69 16.81 6.47
CA LYS A 24 -3.81 16.02 7.69
C LYS A 24 -4.38 14.66 7.32
N LEU A 25 -3.50 13.71 7.01
CA LEU A 25 -3.83 12.29 6.93
C LEU A 25 -4.27 11.85 8.33
N GLN A 26 -5.55 11.58 8.50
CA GLN A 26 -6.11 11.15 9.78
C GLN A 26 -5.84 9.65 9.99
N ARG A 27 -5.45 9.29 11.22
CA ARG A 27 -5.33 7.90 11.66
C ARG A 27 -6.73 7.33 11.93
N GLY A 28 -7.01 6.13 11.43
CA GLY A 28 -8.15 5.31 11.86
C GLY A 28 -9.36 5.30 10.91
N GLY A 29 -9.75 4.11 10.45
CA GLY A 29 -10.98 3.86 9.68
C GLY A 29 -10.78 3.15 8.33
N CYS A 30 -9.55 3.06 7.82
CA CYS A 30 -9.27 2.38 6.55
C CYS A 30 -8.65 0.99 6.76
N PRO A 31 -8.98 0.01 5.90
CA PRO A 31 -8.33 -1.31 5.93
C PRO A 31 -6.81 -1.21 5.75
N PRO A 32 -6.03 -2.24 6.15
CA PRO A 32 -4.59 -2.30 5.89
C PRO A 32 -4.26 -2.04 4.41
N PHE A 33 -3.19 -1.28 4.17
CA PHE A 33 -2.74 -0.82 2.83
C PHE A 33 -3.63 0.21 2.13
N TRP A 34 -4.64 0.75 2.82
CA TRP A 34 -5.43 1.89 2.35
C TRP A 34 -5.07 3.17 3.10
N PHE A 35 -5.16 4.29 2.39
CA PHE A 35 -4.81 5.62 2.90
C PHE A 35 -6.08 6.46 3.08
N SER A 36 -6.23 7.07 4.25
CA SER A 36 -7.36 7.91 4.57
C SER A 36 -7.19 9.34 4.06
N PHE A 37 -8.22 9.88 3.41
CA PHE A 37 -8.33 11.29 3.07
C PHE A 37 -9.79 11.71 3.10
N ASN A 38 -10.13 12.76 3.86
CA ASN A 38 -11.49 13.29 4.00
C ASN A 38 -12.57 12.22 4.27
N GLY A 39 -12.28 11.28 5.18
CA GLY A 39 -13.24 10.23 5.56
C GLY A 39 -13.53 9.23 4.45
N ARG A 40 -12.58 9.02 3.52
CA ARG A 40 -12.58 8.00 2.48
C ARG A 40 -11.25 7.28 2.45
N CYS A 41 -11.25 6.05 1.94
CA CYS A 41 -10.07 5.21 1.87
C CYS A 41 -9.64 5.06 0.41
N TYR A 42 -8.33 5.19 0.16
CA TYR A 42 -7.78 5.14 -1.20
C TYR A 42 -6.62 4.16 -1.27
N LYS A 43 -6.48 3.50 -2.43
CA LYS A 43 -5.44 2.51 -2.64
C LYS A 43 -4.91 2.59 -4.07
N TYR A 44 -3.59 2.60 -4.19
CA TYR A 44 -2.90 2.50 -5.48
C TYR A 44 -2.78 1.03 -5.88
N VAL A 45 -3.01 0.74 -7.16
CA VAL A 45 -2.88 -0.60 -7.75
C VAL A 45 -1.94 -0.48 -8.95
N SER A 46 -0.77 -1.11 -8.86
CA SER A 46 0.29 -0.99 -9.87
C SER A 46 0.04 -1.85 -11.11
N THR A 47 -0.77 -2.91 -11.00
CA THR A 47 -1.07 -3.80 -12.13
C THR A 47 -1.73 -3.03 -13.26
N LEU A 48 -1.21 -3.20 -14.47
CA LEU A 48 -1.75 -2.60 -15.68
C LEU A 48 -2.99 -3.36 -16.15
N MET A 49 -4.16 -2.75 -16.01
CA MET A 49 -5.46 -3.34 -16.28
C MET A 49 -6.25 -2.51 -17.30
N THR A 50 -7.18 -3.15 -18.01
CA THR A 50 -8.21 -2.39 -18.74
C THR A 50 -9.08 -1.63 -17.74
N TRP A 51 -9.79 -0.58 -18.18
CA TRP A 51 -10.66 0.17 -17.26
C TRP A 51 -11.68 -0.75 -16.57
N ALA A 52 -12.26 -1.69 -17.32
CA ALA A 52 -13.24 -2.64 -16.79
C ALA A 52 -12.62 -3.62 -15.78
N ASP A 53 -11.41 -4.14 -16.06
CA ASP A 53 -10.71 -5.03 -15.13
C ASP A 53 -10.29 -4.29 -13.85
N ALA A 54 -9.87 -3.03 -13.97
CA ALA A 54 -9.49 -2.19 -12.84
C ALA A 54 -10.69 -1.85 -11.95
N GLU A 55 -11.83 -1.49 -12.55
CA GLU A 55 -13.09 -1.28 -11.82
C GLU A 55 -13.52 -2.57 -11.10
N GLN A 56 -13.51 -3.70 -11.81
CA GLN A 56 -13.85 -4.99 -11.21
C GLN A 56 -12.92 -5.32 -10.04
N HIS A 57 -11.62 -5.05 -10.16
CA HIS A 57 -10.66 -5.24 -9.07
C HIS A 57 -11.03 -4.40 -7.84
N CYS A 58 -11.28 -3.10 -8.00
CA CYS A 58 -11.73 -2.26 -6.90
C CYS A 58 -13.04 -2.77 -6.27
N VAL A 59 -14.02 -3.17 -7.08
CA VAL A 59 -15.29 -3.74 -6.61
C VAL A 59 -15.10 -5.00 -5.77
N THR A 60 -14.15 -5.88 -6.12
CA THR A 60 -13.85 -7.07 -5.29
C THR A 60 -13.29 -6.72 -3.91
N GLN A 61 -12.76 -5.51 -3.72
CA GLN A 61 -12.29 -4.98 -2.44
C GLN A 61 -13.30 -4.05 -1.76
N GLY A 62 -14.57 -4.06 -2.18
CA GLY A 62 -15.60 -3.19 -1.59
C GLY A 62 -15.44 -1.71 -1.96
N ALA A 63 -14.77 -1.42 -3.07
CA ALA A 63 -14.44 -0.09 -3.55
C ALA A 63 -14.92 0.12 -4.99
N ASN A 64 -14.63 1.29 -5.56
CA ASN A 64 -14.73 1.55 -7.00
C ASN A 64 -13.43 2.22 -7.46
N LEU A 65 -13.22 2.37 -8.77
CA LEU A 65 -12.22 3.33 -9.25
C LEU A 65 -12.52 4.72 -8.68
N VAL A 66 -11.46 5.48 -8.41
CA VAL A 66 -11.56 6.73 -7.66
C VAL A 66 -12.47 7.74 -8.37
N SER A 67 -13.44 8.26 -7.61
CA SER A 67 -14.17 9.49 -7.94
C SER A 67 -13.49 10.71 -7.32
N ILE A 68 -13.39 11.81 -8.06
CA ILE A 68 -12.67 13.02 -7.64
C ILE A 68 -13.61 14.23 -7.67
N HIS A 69 -13.82 14.86 -6.52
CA HIS A 69 -14.79 15.94 -6.32
C HIS A 69 -14.18 17.27 -5.90
N SER A 70 -12.86 17.36 -5.80
CA SER A 70 -12.17 18.61 -5.44
C SER A 70 -10.71 18.59 -5.87
N GLN A 71 -10.11 19.78 -5.95
CA GLN A 71 -8.67 19.91 -6.19
C GLN A 71 -7.83 19.27 -5.06
N ALA A 72 -8.31 19.31 -3.81
CA ALA A 72 -7.61 18.70 -2.69
C ALA A 72 -7.58 17.17 -2.80
N GLU A 73 -8.68 16.56 -3.24
CA GLU A 73 -8.76 15.12 -3.51
C GLU A 73 -7.87 14.70 -4.67
N GLU A 74 -7.84 15.47 -5.76
CA GLU A 74 -6.90 15.23 -6.86
C GLU A 74 -5.44 15.27 -6.36
N ASN A 75 -5.09 16.29 -5.58
CA ASN A 75 -3.73 16.45 -5.07
C ASN A 75 -3.34 15.26 -4.18
N PHE A 76 -4.29 14.72 -3.41
CA PHE A 76 -4.08 13.50 -2.64
C PHE A 76 -3.89 12.27 -3.52
N VAL A 77 -4.70 12.09 -4.57
CA VAL A 77 -4.53 10.99 -5.54
C VAL A 77 -3.14 11.06 -6.21
N LYS A 78 -2.70 12.26 -6.62
CA LYS A 78 -1.34 12.47 -7.18
C LYS A 78 -0.24 12.20 -6.17
N LEU A 79 -0.42 12.61 -4.91
CA LEU A 79 0.49 12.28 -3.81
C LEU A 79 0.57 10.76 -3.61
N LEU A 80 -0.55 10.05 -3.68
CA LEU A 80 -0.58 8.60 -3.53
C LEU A 80 0.19 7.93 -4.68
N ILE A 81 -0.10 8.31 -5.93
CA ILE A 81 0.57 7.80 -7.12
C ILE A 81 2.09 8.00 -7.01
N ARG A 82 2.57 9.23 -6.79
CA ARG A 82 4.03 9.51 -6.77
C ARG A 82 4.81 8.77 -5.69
N ASN A 83 4.15 8.34 -4.61
CA ASN A 83 4.80 7.60 -3.53
C ASN A 83 5.01 6.13 -3.85
N PHE A 84 4.19 5.55 -4.74
CA PHE A 84 4.31 4.16 -5.17
C PHE A 84 4.89 4.05 -6.58
N ASP A 85 4.63 5.02 -7.45
CA ASP A 85 5.16 5.10 -8.80
C ASP A 85 5.81 6.47 -9.06
N HIS A 86 7.14 6.52 -8.93
CA HIS A 86 7.99 7.66 -9.22
C HIS A 86 8.15 7.94 -10.72
N ALA A 87 7.78 7.01 -11.61
CA ALA A 87 7.62 7.32 -13.04
C ALA A 87 6.38 8.19 -13.28
N GLU A 88 5.48 8.26 -12.28
CA GLU A 88 4.25 9.02 -12.31
C GLU A 88 3.45 8.75 -13.59
N GLY A 89 3.24 7.45 -13.88
CA GLY A 89 2.45 6.99 -15.00
C GLY A 89 1.00 7.48 -14.94
N VAL A 90 0.28 7.29 -16.04
CA VAL A 90 -1.16 7.56 -16.08
C VAL A 90 -1.93 6.49 -15.32
N ASN A 91 -3.05 6.89 -14.71
CA ASN A 91 -3.82 6.02 -13.83
C ASN A 91 -5.31 6.09 -14.17
N TRP A 92 -5.97 4.94 -14.27
CA TRP A 92 -7.42 4.88 -14.39
C TRP A 92 -8.12 5.51 -13.19
N ILE A 93 -9.14 6.30 -13.48
CA ILE A 93 -10.11 6.84 -12.52
C ILE A 93 -11.53 6.41 -12.92
N GLY A 94 -12.49 6.55 -12.01
CA GLY A 94 -13.84 6.00 -12.23
C GLY A 94 -14.71 6.77 -13.23
N LEU A 95 -14.17 7.82 -13.87
CA LEU A 95 -14.93 8.67 -14.78
C LEU A 95 -15.01 8.01 -16.17
N SER A 96 -16.21 7.91 -16.72
CA SER A 96 -16.42 7.40 -18.07
C SER A 96 -17.73 7.93 -18.68
N ASP A 97 -17.85 7.92 -20.00
CA ASP A 97 -19.08 8.23 -20.73
C ASP A 97 -19.61 7.03 -21.54
N ILE A 98 -19.16 5.81 -21.20
CA ILE A 98 -19.54 4.52 -21.80
C ILE A 98 -21.07 4.38 -21.96
N HIS A 99 -21.84 4.91 -21.01
CA HIS A 99 -23.30 4.82 -21.03
C HIS A 99 -23.99 5.83 -21.94
N LYS A 100 -23.36 6.99 -22.18
CA LYS A 100 -23.89 8.05 -23.03
C LYS A 100 -22.76 8.99 -23.47
N ASP A 101 -22.38 8.87 -24.73
CA ASP A 101 -21.36 9.71 -25.37
C ASP A 101 -21.57 11.21 -25.08
N GLY A 102 -20.47 11.87 -24.68
CA GLY A 102 -20.44 13.28 -24.30
C GLY A 102 -21.04 13.57 -22.91
N ARG A 103 -21.43 12.54 -22.14
CA ARG A 103 -21.93 12.69 -20.77
C ARG A 103 -21.23 11.74 -19.80
N TYR A 104 -20.31 12.29 -19.02
CA TYR A 104 -19.53 11.54 -18.05
C TYR A 104 -20.26 11.26 -16.73
N PHE A 105 -20.01 10.07 -16.19
CA PHE A 105 -20.48 9.56 -14.91
C PHE A 105 -19.32 8.90 -14.15
N TRP A 106 -19.36 8.97 -12.82
CA TRP A 106 -18.46 8.19 -11.97
C TRP A 106 -19.01 6.78 -11.77
N SER A 107 -18.14 5.77 -11.79
CA SER A 107 -18.50 4.36 -11.59
C SER A 107 -19.12 4.07 -10.21
N ASP A 108 -18.78 4.86 -9.19
CA ASP A 108 -19.37 4.79 -7.85
C ASP A 108 -20.76 5.44 -7.73
N GLY A 109 -21.31 5.96 -8.84
CA GLY A 109 -22.61 6.63 -8.90
C GLY A 109 -22.64 8.05 -8.33
N SER A 110 -21.50 8.59 -7.90
CA SER A 110 -21.40 9.96 -7.38
C SER A 110 -21.61 11.01 -8.48
N ARG A 111 -21.86 12.25 -8.07
CA ARG A 111 -22.15 13.35 -9.01
C ARG A 111 -20.87 13.83 -9.68
N PHE A 112 -20.90 13.98 -11.01
CA PHE A 112 -19.83 14.65 -11.75
C PHE A 112 -19.91 16.18 -11.58
N ASN A 113 -19.20 16.69 -10.57
CA ASN A 113 -19.26 18.10 -10.12
C ASN A 113 -17.90 18.82 -10.09
N PHE A 114 -16.82 18.12 -10.40
CA PHE A 114 -15.46 18.64 -10.48
C PHE A 114 -14.81 18.13 -11.76
N LYS A 115 -13.94 18.95 -12.37
CA LYS A 115 -13.24 18.60 -13.60
C LYS A 115 -11.81 19.12 -13.58
N LEU A 116 -10.89 18.29 -14.06
CA LEU A 116 -9.48 18.65 -14.24
C LEU A 116 -8.93 18.15 -15.58
N TRP A 117 -9.73 18.28 -16.64
CA TRP A 117 -9.32 17.99 -18.01
C TRP A 117 -8.04 18.76 -18.40
N ASN A 118 -7.16 18.09 -19.14
CA ASN A 118 -6.07 18.78 -19.82
C ASN A 118 -6.59 19.71 -20.92
N ALA A 119 -5.72 20.60 -21.39
CA ALA A 119 -6.07 21.50 -22.48
C ALA A 119 -6.50 20.68 -23.72
N LYS A 120 -7.70 20.98 -24.22
CA LYS A 120 -8.37 20.32 -25.35
C LYS A 120 -9.02 18.96 -25.05
N GLU A 121 -9.01 18.50 -23.80
CA GLU A 121 -9.73 17.28 -23.39
C GLU A 121 -11.16 17.59 -22.89
N PRO A 122 -12.09 16.64 -23.01
CA PRO A 122 -11.96 15.36 -23.72
C PRO A 122 -12.03 15.52 -25.25
N ASN A 123 -11.30 14.69 -26.00
CA ASN A 123 -11.07 14.90 -27.43
C ASN A 123 -11.45 13.73 -28.37
N ASN A 124 -11.75 12.52 -27.86
CA ASN A 124 -12.03 11.33 -28.67
C ASN A 124 -10.97 11.10 -29.78
N SER A 125 -9.68 11.16 -29.42
CA SER A 125 -8.56 11.10 -30.35
C SER A 125 -8.46 9.72 -30.99
N GLY A 126 -8.79 9.66 -32.28
CA GLY A 126 -8.71 8.41 -33.06
C GLY A 126 -9.95 7.53 -32.93
N GLY A 127 -11.03 8.02 -32.33
CA GLY A 127 -12.29 7.32 -32.16
C GLY A 127 -12.90 7.55 -30.77
N PRO A 128 -13.97 6.82 -30.40
CA PRO A 128 -14.53 6.91 -29.07
C PRO A 128 -13.52 6.53 -27.99
N GLU A 129 -13.32 7.42 -27.01
CA GLU A 129 -12.38 7.26 -25.90
C GLU A 129 -13.10 7.29 -24.54
N PRO A 130 -14.04 6.37 -24.26
CA PRO A 130 -15.04 6.64 -23.24
C PRO A 130 -14.56 6.51 -21.79
N CYS A 131 -13.30 6.15 -21.54
CA CYS A 131 -12.72 5.96 -20.21
C CYS A 131 -11.72 7.06 -19.88
N VAL A 132 -11.55 7.42 -18.61
CA VAL A 132 -10.69 8.55 -18.24
C VAL A 132 -9.54 8.11 -17.35
N HIS A 133 -8.35 8.60 -17.65
CA HIS A 133 -7.16 8.48 -16.81
C HIS A 133 -6.71 9.86 -16.33
N THR A 134 -6.06 9.89 -15.16
CA THR A 134 -5.39 11.08 -14.61
C THR A 134 -3.88 11.00 -14.79
N ASN A 135 -3.18 12.06 -14.39
CA ASN A 135 -1.72 12.20 -14.40
C ASN A 135 -1.13 12.28 -15.81
N PHE A 136 -1.93 12.71 -16.80
CA PHE A 136 -1.52 12.82 -18.19
C PHE A 136 -0.88 14.18 -18.50
N GLY A 137 0.20 14.15 -19.29
CA GLY A 137 0.90 15.33 -19.80
C GLY A 137 1.58 16.20 -18.73
N PRO A 138 2.16 17.35 -19.10
CA PRO A 138 2.91 18.21 -18.19
C PRO A 138 2.09 18.79 -17.03
N SER A 139 0.80 19.03 -17.24
CA SER A 139 -0.15 19.52 -16.23
C SER A 139 -0.65 18.41 -15.30
N LYS A 140 -0.33 17.14 -15.60
CA LYS A 140 -0.83 15.96 -14.88
C LYS A 140 -2.37 15.97 -14.77
N GLY A 141 -3.09 16.46 -15.77
CA GLY A 141 -4.56 16.53 -15.78
C GLY A 141 -5.19 15.24 -16.30
N TRP A 142 -6.49 15.30 -16.54
CA TRP A 142 -7.28 14.17 -17.06
C TRP A 142 -7.29 14.13 -18.58
N ASN A 143 -7.41 12.92 -19.11
CA ASN A 143 -7.50 12.62 -20.54
C ASN A 143 -8.49 11.47 -20.73
N ASP A 144 -9.38 11.58 -21.71
CA ASP A 144 -10.22 10.49 -22.16
C ASP A 144 -9.36 9.52 -23.01
N SER A 145 -9.62 8.22 -22.92
CA SER A 145 -8.82 7.18 -23.56
C SER A 145 -9.68 5.99 -23.93
N VAL A 146 -9.25 5.25 -24.94
CA VAL A 146 -9.79 3.92 -25.22
C VAL A 146 -9.73 3.02 -23.97
N CYS A 147 -10.87 2.44 -23.59
CA CYS A 147 -11.01 1.65 -22.36
C CYS A 147 -10.18 0.36 -22.34
N THR A 148 -9.72 -0.11 -23.50
CA THR A 148 -8.87 -1.29 -23.67
C THR A 148 -7.40 -1.01 -23.39
N GLY A 149 -7.02 0.26 -23.21
CA GLY A 149 -5.70 0.64 -22.71
C GLY A 149 -5.42 -0.01 -21.35
N LYS A 150 -4.16 -0.36 -21.08
CA LYS A 150 -3.75 -0.99 -19.83
C LYS A 150 -2.95 -0.01 -18.99
N TYR A 151 -3.51 0.42 -17.87
CA TYR A 151 -2.90 1.39 -16.96
C TYR A 151 -3.04 0.92 -15.51
N SER A 152 -2.20 1.44 -14.62
CA SER A 152 -2.40 1.34 -13.18
C SER A 152 -3.65 2.09 -12.78
N SER A 153 -4.10 1.93 -11.54
CA SER A 153 -5.36 2.53 -11.10
C SER A 153 -5.34 2.94 -9.64
N VAL A 154 -6.31 3.78 -9.27
CA VAL A 154 -6.55 4.16 -7.88
C VAL A 154 -7.98 3.79 -7.51
N CYS A 155 -8.13 2.99 -6.46
CA CYS A 155 -9.42 2.66 -5.88
C CYS A 155 -9.80 3.66 -4.79
N LYS A 156 -11.11 3.86 -4.61
CA LYS A 156 -11.71 4.63 -3.51
C LYS A 156 -12.84 3.82 -2.88
N ALA A 157 -12.77 3.68 -1.57
CA ALA A 157 -13.79 3.03 -0.75
C ALA A 157 -14.38 4.03 0.23
N ARG A 158 -15.60 3.74 0.69
CA ARG A 158 -16.06 4.29 1.97
C ARG A 158 -15.20 3.63 3.06
N PRO A 159 -14.93 4.31 4.18
CA PRO A 159 -14.50 3.61 5.39
C PRO A 159 -15.51 2.48 5.64
N GLU A 160 -15.04 1.30 6.05
CA GLU A 160 -15.97 0.21 6.33
C GLU A 160 -16.98 0.70 7.39
N GLU A 161 -18.27 0.68 7.05
CA GLU A 161 -19.33 0.96 8.01
C GLU A 161 -19.45 -0.26 8.93
N GLY A 162 -18.84 -0.18 10.11
CA GLY A 162 -18.88 -1.23 11.13
C GLY A 162 -17.58 -1.40 11.90
N TRP A 163 -17.64 -2.25 12.92
CA TRP A 163 -16.48 -2.57 13.75
C TRP A 163 -15.58 -3.58 13.06
N ILE A 164 -14.31 -3.21 12.86
CA ILE A 164 -13.27 -4.13 12.39
C ILE A 164 -12.45 -4.63 13.58
N TRP A 165 -12.07 -5.90 13.55
CA TRP A 165 -11.04 -6.38 14.47
C TRP A 165 -9.69 -5.79 14.07
N SER A 166 -8.89 -5.38 15.05
CA SER A 166 -7.55 -4.84 14.81
C SER A 166 -6.60 -5.83 14.12
N ASP A 167 -6.97 -7.12 14.06
CA ASP A 167 -6.22 -8.16 13.36
C ASP A 167 -6.72 -8.41 11.92
N GLY A 168 -7.71 -7.66 11.44
CA GLY A 168 -8.30 -7.80 10.10
C GLY A 168 -9.25 -8.99 9.94
N SER A 169 -9.50 -9.77 10.99
CA SER A 169 -10.41 -10.92 10.91
C SER A 169 -11.86 -10.48 10.70
N LYS A 170 -12.63 -11.33 9.99
CA LYS A 170 -14.04 -11.04 9.70
C LYS A 170 -14.83 -10.89 11.01
N TYR A 171 -15.59 -9.81 11.11
CA TYR A 171 -16.54 -9.55 12.19
C TYR A 171 -17.70 -10.57 12.16
N LYS A 172 -17.54 -11.70 12.87
CA LYS A 172 -18.49 -12.84 12.83
C LYS A 172 -19.51 -12.84 13.96
N PHE A 173 -19.27 -12.09 15.03
CA PHE A 173 -20.15 -12.00 16.19
C PHE A 173 -19.94 -10.69 16.92
N SER A 174 -20.92 -10.31 17.73
CA SER A 174 -20.87 -9.12 18.57
C SER A 174 -21.46 -9.40 19.94
N LEU A 175 -20.83 -8.88 21.00
CA LEU A 175 -21.29 -9.02 22.38
C LEU A 175 -21.50 -7.64 23.03
N TRP A 176 -22.21 -6.74 22.35
CA TRP A 176 -22.48 -5.40 22.87
C TRP A 176 -23.33 -5.42 24.13
N ASN A 177 -23.00 -4.52 25.05
CA ASN A 177 -23.85 -4.25 26.20
C ASN A 177 -25.18 -3.63 25.74
N SER A 178 -26.21 -3.69 26.60
CA SER A 178 -27.50 -3.07 26.27
C SER A 178 -27.32 -1.56 26.04
N GLY A 179 -27.77 -1.08 24.89
CA GLY A 179 -27.60 0.32 24.48
C GLY A 179 -26.35 0.57 23.62
N GLN A 180 -25.43 -0.39 23.52
CA GLN A 180 -24.16 -0.24 22.80
C GLN A 180 -24.16 -0.93 21.42
N PRO A 181 -23.32 -0.49 20.46
CA PRO A 181 -22.49 0.71 20.53
C PRO A 181 -23.33 1.98 20.36
N ASP A 182 -23.17 2.96 21.24
CA ASP A 182 -23.96 4.22 21.24
C ASP A 182 -23.20 5.42 20.70
N ASN A 183 -21.87 5.35 20.64
CA ASN A 183 -21.00 6.43 20.21
C ASN A 183 -21.35 7.75 20.89
N ASP A 184 -21.41 7.74 22.23
CA ASP A 184 -21.99 8.79 23.09
C ASP A 184 -21.41 10.19 22.81
N ASP A 185 -20.12 10.26 22.43
CA ASP A 185 -19.39 11.50 22.11
C ASP A 185 -19.04 11.68 20.61
N GLY A 186 -19.55 10.82 19.73
CA GLY A 186 -19.25 10.88 18.29
C GLY A 186 -17.82 10.49 17.93
N ASN A 187 -17.01 10.01 18.89
CA ASN A 187 -15.59 9.66 18.72
C ASN A 187 -15.21 8.37 19.47
N GLU A 188 -16.17 7.50 19.76
CA GLU A 188 -15.95 6.23 20.43
C GLU A 188 -15.67 5.15 19.39
N HIS A 189 -14.42 5.09 18.95
CA HIS A 189 -14.00 4.24 17.82
C HIS A 189 -13.14 3.05 18.23
N CYS A 190 -13.04 2.77 19.53
CA CYS A 190 -12.36 1.59 20.08
C CYS A 190 -13.30 0.83 21.01
N VAL A 191 -13.10 -0.49 21.11
CA VAL A 191 -13.91 -1.35 21.98
C VAL A 191 -13.16 -1.64 23.27
N HIS A 192 -13.83 -1.53 24.42
CA HIS A 192 -13.37 -2.10 25.68
C HIS A 192 -14.41 -3.04 26.28
N THR A 193 -13.97 -3.79 27.29
CA THR A 193 -14.78 -4.75 28.03
C THR A 193 -14.26 -4.82 29.47
N ASN A 194 -15.14 -5.10 30.44
CA ASN A 194 -14.76 -5.20 31.84
C ASN A 194 -15.61 -6.24 32.59
N HIS A 195 -15.19 -6.57 33.82
CA HIS A 195 -15.90 -7.56 34.63
C HIS A 195 -17.28 -7.06 35.10
N GLU A 196 -17.44 -5.75 35.33
CA GLU A 196 -18.71 -5.16 35.78
C GLU A 196 -19.82 -5.29 34.71
N SER A 197 -19.44 -5.30 33.42
CA SER A 197 -20.33 -5.55 32.29
C SER A 197 -20.47 -7.02 31.92
N ASN A 198 -20.04 -7.98 32.75
CA ASN A 198 -19.98 -9.41 32.39
C ASN A 198 -19.24 -9.66 31.05
N PHE A 199 -18.23 -8.85 30.77
CA PHE A 199 -17.45 -8.83 29.55
C PHE A 199 -18.21 -8.45 28.25
N TYR A 200 -19.43 -7.91 28.36
CA TYR A 200 -20.10 -7.28 27.23
C TYR A 200 -19.34 -6.00 26.82
N TRP A 201 -19.33 -5.74 25.52
CA TRP A 201 -18.56 -4.70 24.85
C TRP A 201 -19.22 -3.33 25.01
N ASN A 202 -18.38 -2.32 25.10
CA ASN A 202 -18.75 -0.93 25.04
C ASN A 202 -17.76 -0.21 24.12
N ASP A 203 -18.24 0.69 23.27
CA ASP A 203 -17.37 1.57 22.52
C ASP A 203 -16.85 2.68 23.43
N SER A 204 -15.66 3.18 23.10
CA SER A 204 -15.00 4.24 23.85
C SER A 204 -13.96 4.96 23.01
N LEU A 205 -13.53 6.13 23.47
CA LEU A 205 -12.45 6.87 22.86
C LEU A 205 -11.16 6.04 22.87
N CYS A 206 -10.52 5.92 21.71
CA CYS A 206 -9.24 5.22 21.57
C CYS A 206 -8.09 5.83 22.38
N SER A 207 -8.24 7.08 22.84
CA SER A 207 -7.27 7.76 23.71
C SER A 207 -7.34 7.32 25.17
N ASN A 208 -8.38 6.60 25.56
CA ASN A 208 -8.55 6.12 26.93
C ASN A 208 -7.52 5.03 27.26
N LYS A 209 -7.01 5.06 28.50
CA LYS A 209 -5.97 4.13 28.96
C LYS A 209 -6.60 2.91 29.62
N TYR A 210 -6.58 1.78 28.91
CA TYR A 210 -7.05 0.48 29.41
C TYR A 210 -5.91 -0.55 29.43
N ALA A 211 -6.08 -1.58 30.26
CA ALA A 211 -5.37 -2.84 30.04
C ALA A 211 -5.91 -3.49 28.76
N PHE A 212 -5.04 -4.14 27.99
CA PHE A 212 -5.40 -4.74 26.71
C PHE A 212 -5.13 -6.24 26.70
N VAL A 213 -5.93 -6.97 25.93
CA VAL A 213 -5.77 -8.41 25.73
C VAL A 213 -5.06 -8.62 24.39
N CYS A 214 -3.92 -9.30 24.41
CA CYS A 214 -3.27 -9.74 23.18
C CYS A 214 -3.73 -11.14 22.83
N ALA A 215 -4.30 -11.30 21.64
CA ALA A 215 -4.47 -12.62 21.04
C ALA A 215 -3.22 -12.96 20.21
N ALA A 216 -2.45 -13.94 20.69
CA ALA A 216 -1.46 -14.65 19.89
C ALA A 216 -2.09 -15.98 19.49
N ARG A 217 -2.09 -16.31 18.19
CA ARG A 217 -2.44 -17.67 17.77
C ARG A 217 -1.26 -18.56 18.13
N THR A 218 -1.34 -19.24 19.27
CA THR A 218 -0.41 -20.30 19.62
C THR A 218 -0.70 -21.50 18.73
N ASN A 219 0.31 -22.03 18.04
CA ASN A 219 0.25 -23.35 17.44
C ASN A 219 0.15 -24.38 18.57
N SER A 220 -1.05 -24.58 19.11
CA SER A 220 -1.32 -25.52 20.18
C SER A 220 -2.81 -25.87 20.19
N ASN A 221 -3.18 -26.94 19.51
CA ASN A 221 -4.15 -27.86 20.09
C ASN A 221 -3.43 -28.70 21.14
N MET A 222 -2.96 -28.06 22.22
CA MET A 222 -2.76 -28.75 23.48
C MET A 222 -3.90 -28.35 24.38
N LEU A 223 -4.98 -29.13 24.33
CA LEU A 223 -5.94 -29.17 25.40
C LEU A 223 -5.20 -29.71 26.63
N LEU A 224 -4.64 -28.82 27.46
CA LEU A 224 -4.32 -29.18 28.83
C LEU A 224 -5.62 -29.14 29.64
N LEU A 225 -6.57 -30.02 29.31
CA LEU A 225 -7.52 -30.47 30.31
C LEU A 225 -6.79 -31.54 31.11
N VAL A 226 -6.31 -31.12 32.28
CA VAL A 226 -6.20 -32.00 33.43
C VAL A 226 -7.54 -32.74 33.56
N PHE A 227 -7.57 -34.04 33.23
CA PHE A 227 -8.64 -35.03 33.41
C PHE A 227 -10.10 -34.52 33.24
N LEU A 228 -10.88 -34.96 32.25
CA LEU A 228 -11.54 -36.28 32.24
C LEU A 228 -12.16 -36.60 30.85
N PHE A 229 -11.86 -37.82 30.37
CA PHE A 229 -12.55 -38.68 29.38
C PHE A 229 -12.81 -38.23 27.92
N GLY A 230 -12.23 -39.00 26.96
CA GLY A 230 -12.89 -39.33 25.69
C GLY A 230 -12.01 -39.31 24.43
N LEU A 231 -11.53 -40.50 24.04
CA LEU A 231 -10.95 -40.91 22.75
C LEU A 231 -11.41 -40.16 21.48
N ALA A 232 -10.46 -39.76 20.61
CA ALA A 232 -10.48 -40.07 19.18
C ALA A 232 -9.12 -39.78 18.51
N LEU A 233 -8.60 -40.79 17.82
CA LEU A 233 -7.46 -40.74 16.88
C LEU A 233 -7.95 -40.26 15.50
N ALA A 234 -7.24 -39.33 14.85
CA ALA A 234 -7.12 -39.27 13.38
C ALA A 234 -5.96 -38.36 12.96
N ALA A 235 -5.30 -38.72 11.85
CA ALA A 235 -4.01 -38.23 11.35
C ALA A 235 -4.09 -37.00 10.41
N GLU A 236 -2.92 -36.37 10.20
CA GLU A 236 -2.53 -35.28 9.25
C GLU A 236 -2.64 -35.68 7.74
N PRO A 237 -2.55 -34.78 6.70
CA PRO A 237 -1.66 -33.59 6.58
C PRO A 237 -2.24 -32.38 5.74
N PRO A 238 -1.44 -31.47 5.10
CA PRO A 238 -1.31 -30.05 5.50
C PRO A 238 -1.83 -29.02 4.45
N SER A 239 -2.01 -27.74 4.83
CA SER A 239 -1.78 -26.58 3.93
C SER A 239 -2.13 -25.21 4.55
N GLY A 240 -1.17 -24.27 4.46
CA GLY A 240 -1.42 -22.93 3.91
C GLY A 240 -1.79 -21.77 4.84
N GLY A 241 -0.81 -20.87 5.06
CA GLY A 241 -1.04 -19.42 5.16
C GLY A 241 -0.94 -18.81 6.56
N GLN A 242 0.26 -18.42 6.99
CA GLN A 242 0.44 -17.47 8.10
C GLN A 242 0.16 -16.05 7.60
N GLU A 243 -0.87 -15.41 8.15
CA GLU A 243 -1.27 -14.03 7.87
C GLU A 243 -0.37 -13.08 8.67
N VAL A 244 0.34 -12.21 7.96
CA VAL A 244 1.38 -11.34 8.53
C VAL A 244 0.76 -10.04 9.04
N LYS A 245 0.97 -9.73 10.32
CA LYS A 245 0.47 -8.50 10.96
C LYS A 245 1.24 -7.27 10.48
N LEU A 246 0.56 -6.36 9.78
CA LEU A 246 1.11 -5.06 9.38
C LEU A 246 0.73 -4.01 10.42
N LEU A 247 1.71 -3.55 11.20
CA LEU A 247 1.51 -2.44 12.11
C LEU A 247 2.04 -1.17 11.45
N HIS A 248 1.27 -0.08 11.47
CA HIS A 248 1.78 1.26 11.18
C HIS A 248 2.34 1.85 12.50
N GLY A 249 3.48 1.30 12.93
CA GLY A 249 4.28 1.77 14.08
C GLY A 249 5.59 2.40 13.59
N ASP A 250 6.03 3.50 14.21
CA ASP A 250 7.29 4.28 14.06
C ASP A 250 7.85 4.56 12.64
N CYS A 251 7.25 4.05 11.58
CA CYS A 251 7.69 4.19 10.21
C CYS A 251 7.16 5.50 9.61
N PRO A 252 7.89 6.09 8.63
CA PRO A 252 7.37 7.21 7.84
C PRO A 252 6.07 6.84 7.10
N MET A 253 5.29 7.85 6.72
CA MET A 253 4.11 7.65 5.88
C MET A 253 4.46 6.87 4.60
N PHE A 254 3.57 5.96 4.17
CA PHE A 254 3.74 5.03 3.04
C PHE A 254 4.73 3.88 3.28
N TRP A 255 5.33 3.78 4.47
CA TRP A 255 6.12 2.63 4.90
C TRP A 255 5.34 1.74 5.87
N TYR A 256 5.67 0.46 5.88
CA TYR A 256 5.01 -0.56 6.69
C TYR A 256 5.99 -1.14 7.70
N SER A 257 5.57 -1.32 8.96
CA SER A 257 6.44 -1.88 10.00
C SER A 257 6.32 -3.39 10.04
N PHE A 258 7.46 -4.06 10.16
CA PHE A 258 7.55 -5.48 10.50
C PHE A 258 8.85 -5.72 11.27
N GLU A 259 8.74 -6.36 12.44
CA GLU A 259 9.89 -6.73 13.31
C GLU A 259 10.94 -5.61 13.53
N GLY A 260 10.49 -4.38 13.74
CA GLY A 260 11.38 -3.25 14.01
C GLY A 260 12.09 -2.67 12.78
N ARG A 261 11.60 -2.98 11.57
CA ARG A 261 12.05 -2.40 10.30
C ARG A 261 10.89 -1.78 9.55
N SER A 262 11.21 -0.81 8.70
CA SER A 262 10.27 -0.16 7.78
C SER A 262 10.46 -0.74 6.39
N TYR A 263 9.36 -1.00 5.67
CA TYR A 263 9.38 -1.51 4.29
C TYR A 263 8.48 -0.68 3.38
N LYS A 264 8.88 -0.52 2.13
CA LYS A 264 8.09 0.19 1.12
C LYS A 264 8.19 -0.50 -0.22
N TYR A 265 7.04 -0.78 -0.83
CA TYR A 265 6.96 -1.25 -2.21
C TYR A 265 7.02 -0.05 -3.16
N VAL A 266 7.80 -0.18 -4.23
CA VAL A 266 7.94 0.80 -5.30
C VAL A 266 7.63 0.12 -6.63
N ALA A 267 6.57 0.58 -7.29
CA ALA A 267 6.06 0.06 -8.54
C ALA A 267 6.87 0.49 -9.78
N SER A 268 7.66 1.56 -9.67
CA SER A 268 8.49 2.03 -10.78
C SER A 268 9.49 0.96 -11.21
N LEU A 269 9.54 0.70 -12.52
CA LEU A 269 10.41 -0.33 -13.07
C LEU A 269 11.84 0.21 -13.24
N MET A 270 12.74 -0.29 -12.42
CA MET A 270 14.14 0.12 -12.37
C MET A 270 15.07 -1.10 -12.51
N THR A 271 16.26 -0.88 -13.04
CA THR A 271 17.35 -1.86 -12.93
C THR A 271 17.71 -2.08 -11.46
N TRP A 272 18.34 -3.20 -11.13
CA TRP A 272 18.70 -3.49 -9.74
C TRP A 272 19.55 -2.36 -9.12
N GLY A 273 20.51 -1.83 -9.88
CA GLY A 273 21.36 -0.72 -9.44
C GLY A 273 20.61 0.61 -9.27
N GLU A 274 19.70 0.95 -10.19
CA GLU A 274 18.84 2.14 -10.06
C GLU A 274 17.90 2.02 -8.84
N ALA A 275 17.37 0.83 -8.59
CA ALA A 275 16.50 0.54 -7.45
C ALA A 275 17.24 0.66 -6.11
N GLU A 276 18.47 0.15 -6.03
CA GLU A 276 19.32 0.32 -4.84
C GLU A 276 19.62 1.81 -4.57
N VAL A 277 19.97 2.57 -5.62
CA VAL A 277 20.19 4.03 -5.49
C VAL A 277 18.92 4.75 -5.03
N HIS A 278 17.74 4.34 -5.52
CA HIS A 278 16.46 4.87 -5.05
C HIS A 278 16.27 4.60 -3.55
N CYS A 279 16.40 3.35 -3.11
CA CYS A 279 16.21 3.01 -1.69
C CYS A 279 17.22 3.74 -0.79
N LEU A 280 18.47 3.90 -1.23
CA LEU A 280 19.48 4.71 -0.54
C LEU A 280 19.06 6.17 -0.39
N SER A 281 18.43 6.76 -1.43
CA SER A 281 17.93 8.13 -1.39
C SER A 281 16.77 8.32 -0.40
N GLU A 282 16.03 7.26 -0.09
CA GLU A 282 14.96 7.24 0.92
C GLU A 282 15.45 6.77 2.30
N GLY A 283 16.76 6.63 2.50
CA GLY A 283 17.35 6.28 3.79
C GLY A 283 17.30 4.78 4.12
N GLY A 284 17.20 3.91 3.11
CA GLY A 284 17.23 2.46 3.24
C GLY A 284 18.11 1.79 2.20
N ASN A 285 17.88 0.50 1.97
CA ASN A 285 18.48 -0.29 0.90
C ASN A 285 17.38 -1.14 0.25
N LEU A 286 17.67 -1.81 -0.86
CA LEU A 286 16.84 -2.93 -1.28
C LEU A 286 16.70 -3.94 -0.14
N VAL A 287 15.52 -4.54 -0.02
CA VAL A 287 15.17 -5.36 1.15
C VAL A 287 16.09 -6.57 1.29
N SER A 288 16.63 -6.73 2.49
CA SER A 288 17.23 -7.99 2.94
C SER A 288 16.18 -8.85 3.66
N ILE A 289 16.07 -10.12 3.26
CA ILE A 289 15.12 -11.08 3.83
C ILE A 289 15.88 -12.09 4.69
N ARG A 290 15.59 -12.09 5.99
CA ARG A 290 16.40 -12.77 7.02
C ARG A 290 15.66 -13.94 7.68
N SER A 291 14.38 -14.09 7.40
CA SER A 291 13.52 -15.15 7.90
C SER A 291 12.40 -15.47 6.91
N LEU A 292 11.75 -16.62 7.10
CA LEU A 292 10.56 -16.98 6.35
C LEU A 292 9.39 -16.02 6.63
N ASP A 293 9.26 -15.53 7.87
CA ASP A 293 8.21 -14.57 8.23
C ASP A 293 8.40 -13.22 7.53
N GLU A 294 9.65 -12.75 7.41
CA GLU A 294 10.00 -11.54 6.65
C GLU A 294 9.75 -11.72 5.15
N HIS A 295 10.02 -12.91 4.60
CA HIS A 295 9.68 -13.23 3.21
C HIS A 295 8.17 -13.15 2.98
N ASN A 296 7.38 -13.79 3.84
CA ASN A 296 5.92 -13.79 3.76
C ASN A 296 5.36 -12.37 3.91
N PHE A 297 5.96 -11.54 4.78
CA PHE A 297 5.61 -10.13 4.91
C PHE A 297 5.81 -9.40 3.58
N VAL A 298 6.99 -9.53 2.99
CA VAL A 298 7.35 -8.86 1.73
C VAL A 298 6.44 -9.29 0.58
N ASN A 299 6.15 -10.59 0.45
CA ASN A 299 5.23 -11.07 -0.59
C ASN A 299 3.81 -10.53 -0.39
N ASN A 300 3.32 -10.49 0.86
CA ASN A 300 2.02 -9.91 1.17
C ASN A 300 1.97 -8.40 0.90
N LEU A 301 3.05 -7.67 1.20
CA LEU A 301 3.20 -6.27 0.86
C LEU A 301 3.08 -6.07 -0.66
N ILE A 302 3.84 -6.84 -1.45
CA ILE A 302 3.81 -6.76 -2.92
C ILE A 302 2.41 -7.07 -3.44
N LYS A 303 1.80 -8.20 -3.02
CA LYS A 303 0.48 -8.63 -3.46
C LYS A 303 -0.61 -7.57 -3.27
N ASN A 304 -0.48 -6.73 -2.23
CA ASN A 304 -1.47 -5.69 -1.96
C ASN A 304 -1.42 -4.53 -2.96
N PHE A 305 -0.28 -4.27 -3.59
CA PHE A 305 -0.11 -3.22 -4.59
C PHE A 305 -0.11 -3.79 -6.02
N ASP A 306 0.48 -4.96 -6.19
CA ASP A 306 0.53 -5.74 -7.43
C ASP A 306 -0.16 -7.10 -7.25
N PRO A 307 -1.47 -7.20 -7.52
CA PRO A 307 -2.20 -8.46 -7.56
C PRO A 307 -1.60 -9.55 -8.45
N THR A 308 -0.81 -9.18 -9.48
CA THR A 308 -0.14 -10.17 -10.35
C THR A 308 1.08 -10.79 -9.69
N GLN A 309 1.59 -10.15 -8.63
CA GLN A 309 2.79 -10.55 -7.91
C GLN A 309 3.97 -10.76 -8.87
N SER A 310 4.21 -9.77 -9.73
CA SER A 310 5.32 -9.82 -10.68
C SER A 310 6.67 -9.90 -9.94
N GLY A 311 7.67 -10.49 -10.61
CA GLY A 311 9.02 -10.61 -10.06
C GLY A 311 9.57 -9.26 -9.60
N THR A 312 9.98 -9.16 -8.34
CA THR A 312 10.26 -7.90 -7.64
C THR A 312 11.68 -7.92 -7.06
N TRP A 313 12.48 -6.88 -7.31
CA TRP A 313 13.86 -6.83 -6.83
C TRP A 313 13.95 -6.84 -5.30
N ILE A 314 14.92 -7.60 -4.81
CA ILE A 314 15.38 -7.64 -3.42
C ILE A 314 16.89 -7.33 -3.39
N GLY A 315 17.44 -7.06 -2.21
CA GLY A 315 18.84 -6.62 -2.09
C GLY A 315 19.88 -7.70 -2.28
N LEU A 316 19.51 -8.88 -2.79
CA LEU A 316 20.41 -10.02 -2.91
C LEU A 316 21.22 -9.93 -4.21
N THR A 317 22.55 -10.07 -4.14
CA THR A 317 23.43 -10.03 -5.31
C THR A 317 24.70 -10.86 -5.11
N ASP A 318 25.26 -11.39 -6.18
CA ASP A 318 26.59 -12.00 -6.21
C ASP A 318 27.52 -11.37 -7.27
N VAL A 319 27.20 -10.15 -7.73
CA VAL A 319 27.94 -9.39 -8.75
C VAL A 319 29.45 -9.27 -8.49
N HIS A 320 29.87 -9.37 -7.23
CA HIS A 320 31.27 -9.31 -6.84
C HIS A 320 32.01 -10.63 -7.03
N LYS A 321 31.31 -11.76 -6.91
CA LYS A 321 31.86 -13.10 -7.06
C LYS A 321 30.72 -14.11 -7.21
N GLU A 322 30.70 -14.76 -8.36
CA GLU A 322 29.77 -15.84 -8.69
C GLU A 322 29.61 -16.86 -7.57
N GLY A 323 28.35 -17.13 -7.21
CA GLY A 323 27.95 -18.07 -6.16
C GLY A 323 28.17 -17.56 -4.73
N ALA A 324 28.73 -16.35 -4.54
CA ALA A 324 28.95 -15.73 -3.24
C ALA A 324 27.91 -14.64 -2.95
N TRP A 325 26.66 -15.05 -2.81
CA TRP A 325 25.50 -14.18 -2.57
C TRP A 325 25.61 -13.37 -1.28
N MET A 326 25.26 -12.09 -1.36
CA MET A 326 25.24 -11.14 -0.25
C MET A 326 24.10 -10.13 -0.36
N TRP A 327 23.73 -9.53 0.76
CA TRP A 327 22.74 -8.45 0.81
C TRP A 327 23.41 -7.08 0.63
N SER A 328 22.80 -6.20 -0.17
CA SER A 328 23.29 -4.83 -0.43
C SER A 328 23.38 -3.97 0.83
N ASP A 329 22.53 -4.24 1.83
CA ASP A 329 22.54 -3.59 3.14
C ASP A 329 23.68 -4.05 4.08
N GLY A 330 24.53 -4.97 3.62
CA GLY A 330 25.64 -5.56 4.39
C GLY A 330 25.21 -6.55 5.47
N SER A 331 23.93 -6.93 5.54
CA SER A 331 23.46 -7.96 6.46
C SER A 331 23.99 -9.35 6.09
N LYS A 332 24.06 -10.24 7.09
CA LYS A 332 24.62 -11.58 6.89
C LYS A 332 23.65 -12.45 6.09
N TYR A 333 24.11 -13.01 4.96
CA TYR A 333 23.38 -14.02 4.20
C TYR A 333 23.37 -15.36 4.95
N LYS A 334 22.25 -15.67 5.62
CA LYS A 334 22.07 -16.88 6.45
C LYS A 334 20.84 -17.71 6.08
N PHE A 335 19.92 -17.12 5.33
CA PHE A 335 18.63 -17.70 4.99
C PHE A 335 18.51 -17.74 3.47
N PRO A 336 18.72 -18.91 2.83
CA PRO A 336 18.43 -19.09 1.42
C PRO A 336 16.97 -19.53 1.21
N LEU A 337 16.28 -18.92 0.24
CA LEU A 337 14.93 -19.32 -0.16
C LEU A 337 14.76 -19.26 -1.69
N TRP A 338 15.70 -19.90 -2.38
CA TRP A 338 15.70 -20.02 -3.84
C TRP A 338 14.61 -20.95 -4.34
N ALA A 339 14.06 -20.66 -5.52
CA ALA A 339 13.17 -21.57 -6.22
C ALA A 339 13.90 -22.87 -6.62
N PRO A 340 13.18 -23.99 -6.82
CA PRO A 340 13.81 -25.23 -7.28
C PRO A 340 14.58 -25.00 -8.59
N GLY A 341 15.90 -25.24 -8.55
CA GLY A 341 16.80 -25.02 -9.68
C GLY A 341 17.58 -23.70 -9.62
N GLU A 342 17.24 -22.80 -8.70
CA GLU A 342 17.90 -21.50 -8.53
C GLU A 342 18.89 -21.49 -7.36
N PRO A 343 19.89 -20.58 -7.39
CA PRO A 343 20.24 -19.69 -8.50
C PRO A 343 20.94 -20.47 -9.61
N ASN A 344 20.57 -20.23 -10.86
CA ASN A 344 21.06 -21.01 -12.01
C ASN A 344 22.13 -20.29 -12.84
N ASN A 345 22.31 -18.99 -12.62
CA ASN A 345 23.18 -18.10 -13.35
C ASN A 345 23.00 -18.23 -14.88
N ALA A 346 21.80 -17.96 -15.39
CA ALA A 346 21.48 -18.22 -16.79
C ALA A 346 22.44 -17.46 -17.71
N GLU A 347 23.04 -18.18 -18.65
CA GLU A 347 24.06 -17.67 -19.58
C GLU A 347 25.31 -17.05 -18.90
N GLY A 348 25.51 -17.24 -17.60
CA GLY A 348 26.62 -16.66 -16.85
C GLY A 348 26.49 -15.16 -16.60
N LYS A 349 25.26 -14.63 -16.51
CA LYS A 349 24.98 -13.18 -16.42
C LYS A 349 23.99 -12.79 -15.32
N GLU A 350 23.40 -13.74 -14.62
CA GLU A 350 22.36 -13.47 -13.62
C GLU A 350 22.99 -13.28 -12.25
N HIS A 351 23.01 -12.03 -11.78
CA HIS A 351 23.75 -11.67 -10.56
C HIS A 351 22.90 -10.89 -9.54
N CYS A 352 21.61 -10.74 -9.81
CA CYS A 352 20.70 -9.93 -9.00
C CYS A 352 19.45 -10.74 -8.65
N GLY A 353 19.14 -10.83 -7.36
CA GLY A 353 18.02 -11.61 -6.85
C GLY A 353 16.70 -10.85 -6.89
N HIS A 354 15.64 -11.54 -7.31
CA HIS A 354 14.26 -11.08 -7.21
C HIS A 354 13.39 -12.14 -6.52
N THR A 355 12.31 -11.69 -5.89
CA THR A 355 11.28 -12.53 -5.24
C THR A 355 10.05 -12.68 -6.12
N ASN A 356 9.09 -13.50 -5.70
CA ASN A 356 7.86 -13.84 -6.43
C ASN A 356 8.14 -14.63 -7.73
N HIS A 357 9.11 -15.54 -7.70
CA HIS A 357 9.36 -16.46 -8.80
C HIS A 357 8.58 -17.78 -8.64
N GLY A 358 8.00 -18.26 -9.73
CA GLY A 358 7.27 -19.52 -9.78
C GLY A 358 5.97 -19.51 -8.95
N LEU A 359 5.43 -20.70 -8.68
CA LEU A 359 4.18 -20.86 -7.91
C LEU A 359 4.38 -20.68 -6.39
N ASP A 360 5.60 -20.88 -5.91
CA ASP A 360 5.96 -20.82 -4.50
C ASP A 360 6.43 -19.42 -4.06
N TYR A 361 6.54 -18.47 -5.00
CA TYR A 361 6.98 -17.09 -4.77
C TYR A 361 8.40 -16.96 -4.19
N TYR A 362 9.23 -17.98 -4.39
CA TYR A 362 10.62 -18.03 -3.96
C TYR A 362 11.53 -17.11 -4.79
N TRP A 363 12.82 -17.12 -4.48
CA TRP A 363 13.79 -16.25 -5.12
C TRP A 363 14.31 -16.84 -6.42
N ASN A 364 14.66 -15.96 -7.35
CA ASN A 364 15.38 -16.28 -8.56
C ASN A 364 16.47 -15.23 -8.81
N ASP A 365 17.58 -15.64 -9.40
CA ASP A 365 18.56 -14.73 -9.96
C ASP A 365 18.09 -14.24 -11.34
N GLY A 366 18.54 -13.04 -11.70
CA GLY A 366 18.15 -12.41 -12.93
C GLY A 366 19.22 -11.43 -13.41
N LEU A 367 19.08 -11.03 -14.66
CA LEU A 367 19.93 -10.00 -15.25
C LEU A 367 19.72 -8.69 -14.49
N CYS A 368 20.78 -8.14 -13.92
CA CYS A 368 20.72 -6.87 -13.18
C CYS A 368 20.22 -5.70 -14.04
N SER A 369 20.29 -5.82 -15.37
CA SER A 369 19.77 -4.86 -16.36
C SER A 369 18.26 -4.96 -16.60
N ASP A 370 17.59 -6.00 -16.10
CA ASP A 370 16.14 -6.09 -16.17
C ASP A 370 15.49 -4.99 -15.33
N LYS A 371 14.35 -4.48 -15.80
CA LYS A 371 13.59 -3.47 -15.05
C LYS A 371 12.46 -4.14 -14.29
N ARG A 372 12.45 -3.98 -12.96
CA ARG A 372 11.41 -4.54 -12.08
C ARG A 372 10.99 -3.53 -11.03
N ALA A 373 9.78 -3.72 -10.50
CA ALA A 373 9.39 -3.13 -9.23
C ALA A 373 10.30 -3.66 -8.12
N PHE A 374 10.33 -2.98 -6.97
CA PHE A 374 11.27 -3.32 -5.91
C PHE A 374 10.73 -2.99 -4.53
N VAL A 375 11.36 -3.56 -3.50
CA VAL A 375 11.03 -3.27 -2.10
C VAL A 375 12.24 -2.67 -1.40
N CYS A 376 12.07 -1.47 -0.85
CA CYS A 376 13.03 -0.85 0.04
C CYS A 376 12.79 -1.29 1.48
N ALA A 377 13.86 -1.36 2.27
CA ALA A 377 13.79 -1.54 3.71
C ALA A 377 14.76 -0.60 4.44
N SER A 378 14.33 -0.09 5.59
CA SER A 378 15.15 0.70 6.50
C SER A 378 14.99 0.23 7.94
N ARG A 379 15.93 0.62 8.81
CA ARG A 379 15.85 0.37 10.26
C ARG A 379 15.11 1.52 10.92
N ILE A 380 14.32 1.19 11.93
CA ILE A 380 13.64 2.18 12.80
C ILE A 380 14.66 2.83 13.74
#